data_AF-A0A1M6ESH7-F1
#
_entry.id   AF-A0A1M6ESH7-F1
#
_cell.length_a   1.000
_cell.length_b   1.000
_cell.length_c   1.000
_cell.angle_alpha   90.00
_cell.angle_beta   90.00
_cell.angle_gamma   90.00
#
_symmetry.space_group_name_H-M   'P 1'
#
loop_
_entity.id
_entity.type
_entity.pdbx_description
1 polymer ?
#
loop_
_entity_poly.entity_id
_entity_poly.type
_entity_poly.pdbx_seq_one_letter_code
_entity_poly.pdbx_strand_id
1 'polypeptide(L)'
;MKITYLTITAIFLIANLLAQDQELEEKLDFLKENTVPVKDKRTEYRQTFSYDPENYLLLSISIVDSRKGEEIIMSVNAIDINPFLVKFEPSKEVVEITAGTNGGRDLVKVVEDGEIQNYDDELVFYASGIEEARQLADALKAVAEYAKDNSESLISVSNDKQTLLNEIDNAIQEVKVNDDVYVQEFSFDSENNNIVTFKISNATGDEVEQFTVNIADLNLHKIDFETDREEVVIPVVTKGERDLIAYTENGETGNYTNELELKVNSIEEARMLEAQLEALVALAEKEETVDYSSFSYQQCLDILQNNIGQVVINQDAYDQEFEISPDNDLVFIYTLNDVSEGEKYEYVVNAADFGKVPVNFDTDKNSVLIELKTAGDRELIRVTENNEDVDYESEMKIRSPDVETAREVAAVFSRFNQLALEKMEKSVAFPDVSEAENYVLSAVADVVVETDTYQQSLEKGSSECLLKYNLTDVSDDTRYVYEFNLKDVDVNKIHFETDGAEALVTIQIKGENDLVQVYENGEADDFTDEFQIKAKDLEQARKLETAFKMMTESCMEN
;
A
#
# COMPACT_ATOMS: atom_id res chain seq x y z
N MET A 1 4.02 27.95 50.42
CA MET A 1 4.17 26.53 50.81
C MET A 1 4.26 25.59 49.60
N LYS A 2 3.47 25.77 48.52
CA LYS A 2 3.61 24.97 47.28
C LYS A 2 4.94 25.19 46.51
N ILE A 3 5.45 26.42 46.46
CA ILE A 3 6.71 26.73 45.75
C ILE A 3 7.93 26.05 46.40
N THR A 4 7.94 25.93 47.72
CA THR A 4 9.04 25.32 48.49
C THR A 4 9.10 23.79 48.32
N TYR A 5 7.96 23.13 48.14
CA TYR A 5 7.91 21.69 47.88
C TYR A 5 8.42 21.32 46.48
N LEU A 6 8.12 22.16 45.47
CA LEU A 6 8.58 21.93 44.10
C LEU A 6 10.11 22.03 44.01
N THR A 7 10.72 22.98 44.73
CA THR A 7 12.19 23.17 44.73
C THR A 7 12.94 22.06 45.44
N ILE A 8 12.43 21.53 46.56
CA ILE A 8 13.07 20.42 47.28
C ILE A 8 13.04 19.13 46.45
N THR A 9 11.95 18.88 45.72
CA THR A 9 11.79 17.66 44.90
C THR A 9 12.75 17.67 43.70
N ALA A 10 12.92 18.80 43.03
CA ALA A 10 13.88 18.94 41.93
C ALA A 10 15.34 18.74 42.38
N ILE A 11 15.72 19.25 43.56
CA ILE A 11 17.07 19.07 44.10
C ILE A 11 17.37 17.60 44.42
N PHE A 12 16.39 16.87 44.96
CA PHE A 12 16.55 15.44 45.24
C PHE A 12 16.70 14.59 43.96
N LEU A 13 15.98 14.92 42.89
CA LEU A 13 16.11 14.24 41.60
C LEU A 13 17.49 14.45 40.98
N ILE A 14 17.99 15.69 40.97
CA ILE A 14 19.33 16.01 40.45
C ILE A 14 20.43 15.31 41.24
N ALA A 15 20.30 15.25 42.58
CA ALA A 15 21.29 14.59 43.43
C ALA A 15 21.37 13.07 43.20
N ASN A 16 20.24 12.42 42.86
CA ASN A 16 20.24 11.00 42.53
C ASN A 16 20.90 10.72 41.18
N LEU A 17 20.61 11.53 40.15
CA LEU A 17 21.24 11.40 38.82
C LEU A 17 22.78 11.50 38.92
N LEU A 18 23.28 12.55 39.59
CA LEU A 18 24.73 12.74 39.78
C LEU A 18 25.40 11.60 40.55
N ALA A 19 24.71 10.97 41.49
CA ALA A 19 25.25 9.85 42.24
C ALA A 19 25.35 8.58 41.40
N GLN A 20 24.36 8.35 40.51
CA GLN A 20 24.39 7.20 39.61
C GLN A 20 25.46 7.36 38.52
N ASP A 21 25.65 8.58 37.98
CA ASP A 21 26.74 8.88 37.03
C ASP A 21 28.13 8.58 37.64
N GLN A 22 28.35 8.99 38.90
CA GLN A 22 29.61 8.72 39.59
C GLN A 22 29.84 7.22 39.81
N GLU A 23 28.79 6.49 40.21
CA GLU A 23 28.89 5.04 40.38
C GLU A 23 29.24 4.34 39.07
N LEU A 24 28.65 4.76 37.95
CA LEU A 24 28.99 4.24 36.63
C LEU A 24 30.47 4.49 36.28
N GLU A 25 30.95 5.72 36.44
CA GLU A 25 32.36 6.08 36.16
C GLU A 25 33.31 5.20 36.98
N GLU A 26 33.01 4.99 38.27
CA GLU A 26 33.79 4.09 39.13
C GLU A 26 33.79 2.63 38.61
N LYS A 27 32.69 2.14 38.03
CA LYS A 27 32.65 0.79 37.42
C LYS A 27 33.42 0.70 36.12
N LEU A 28 33.31 1.71 35.25
CA LEU A 28 34.04 1.77 33.99
C LEU A 28 35.55 1.85 34.23
N ASP A 29 35.99 2.70 35.16
CA ASP A 29 37.38 2.77 35.59
C ASP A 29 37.84 1.45 36.22
N PHE A 30 37.01 0.81 37.03
CA PHE A 30 37.34 -0.51 37.58
C PHE A 30 37.57 -1.55 36.48
N LEU A 31 36.70 -1.64 35.46
CA LEU A 31 36.86 -2.55 34.33
C LEU A 31 38.16 -2.25 33.56
N LYS A 32 38.45 -0.98 33.30
CA LYS A 32 39.66 -0.52 32.62
C LYS A 32 40.94 -0.85 33.37
N GLU A 33 40.98 -0.62 34.68
CA GLU A 33 42.16 -0.84 35.53
C GLU A 33 42.41 -2.32 35.83
N ASN A 34 41.37 -3.15 35.87
CA ASN A 34 41.47 -4.55 36.31
C ASN A 34 41.42 -5.57 35.15
N THR A 35 41.12 -5.14 33.93
CA THR A 35 41.27 -5.98 32.73
C THR A 35 42.74 -5.99 32.29
N VAL A 36 43.51 -6.91 32.88
CA VAL A 36 44.96 -7.03 32.68
C VAL A 36 45.33 -8.26 31.83
N PRO A 37 46.59 -8.37 31.34
CA PRO A 37 47.04 -9.58 30.65
C PRO A 37 46.90 -10.83 31.52
N VAL A 38 46.42 -11.92 30.90
CA VAL A 38 46.29 -13.24 31.56
C VAL A 38 47.04 -14.29 30.77
N LYS A 39 47.47 -15.36 31.44
CA LYS A 39 48.32 -16.38 30.83
C LYS A 39 47.85 -17.78 31.18
N ASP A 40 47.62 -18.59 30.14
CA ASP A 40 47.52 -20.04 30.25
C ASP A 40 48.88 -20.70 29.92
N LYS A 41 48.96 -22.04 30.01
CA LYS A 41 50.20 -22.81 29.72
C LYS A 41 50.86 -22.49 28.39
N ARG A 42 50.11 -22.07 27.37
CA ARG A 42 50.53 -21.98 25.96
C ARG A 42 50.40 -20.58 25.38
N THR A 43 49.47 -19.79 25.89
CA THR A 43 49.04 -18.51 25.35
C THR A 43 48.92 -17.50 26.48
N GLU A 44 49.57 -16.36 26.30
CA GLU A 44 49.25 -15.12 26.99
C GLU A 44 48.26 -14.32 26.15
N TYR A 45 47.16 -13.89 26.78
CA TYR A 45 46.15 -13.00 26.22
C TYR A 45 46.43 -11.60 26.78
N ARG A 46 46.90 -10.69 25.93
CA ARG A 46 47.10 -9.29 26.31
C ARG A 46 45.81 -8.54 26.01
N GLN A 47 45.18 -8.01 27.06
CA GLN A 47 43.83 -7.46 26.99
C GLN A 47 43.84 -5.99 27.41
N THR A 48 43.00 -5.16 26.79
CA THR A 48 42.76 -3.78 27.23
C THR A 48 41.27 -3.49 27.13
N PHE A 49 40.67 -3.08 28.24
CA PHE A 49 39.29 -2.58 28.27
C PHE A 49 39.30 -1.06 28.13
N SER A 50 38.37 -0.52 27.35
CA SER A 50 38.18 0.92 27.13
C SER A 50 36.71 1.24 26.89
N TYR A 51 36.37 2.52 26.93
CA TYR A 51 35.06 3.05 26.55
C TYR A 51 35.26 4.36 25.79
N ASP A 52 34.29 4.74 24.96
CA ASP A 52 34.33 5.98 24.19
C ASP A 52 34.05 7.19 25.13
N PRO A 53 34.91 8.23 25.19
CA PRO A 53 34.64 9.39 26.02
C PRO A 53 33.42 10.23 25.59
N GLU A 54 33.03 10.19 24.31
CA GLU A 54 31.85 10.88 23.80
C GLU A 54 30.58 10.02 23.96
N ASN A 55 30.74 8.70 24.07
CA ASN A 55 29.70 7.74 24.39
C ASN A 55 30.21 6.71 25.40
N TYR A 56 30.16 7.04 26.68
CA TYR A 56 30.76 6.20 27.75
C TYR A 56 30.11 4.82 27.90
N LEU A 57 28.99 4.56 27.21
CA LEU A 57 28.33 3.25 27.15
C LEU A 57 28.82 2.39 25.99
N LEU A 58 29.52 2.95 25.00
CA LEU A 58 30.19 2.16 23.97
C LEU A 58 31.48 1.57 24.55
N LEU A 59 31.43 0.28 24.86
CA LEU A 59 32.51 -0.48 25.48
C LEU A 59 33.36 -1.14 24.38
N SER A 60 34.67 -1.20 24.58
CA SER A 60 35.58 -1.93 23.70
C SER A 60 36.61 -2.74 24.46
N ILE A 61 36.92 -3.93 23.96
CA ILE A 61 38.00 -4.78 24.46
C ILE A 61 38.91 -5.22 23.31
N SER A 62 40.20 -4.90 23.42
CA SER A 62 41.25 -5.41 22.52
C SER A 62 41.92 -6.62 23.18
N ILE A 63 42.06 -7.72 22.44
CA ILE A 63 42.68 -8.96 22.88
C ILE A 63 43.73 -9.39 21.84
N VAL A 64 44.98 -9.53 22.28
CA VAL A 64 46.08 -10.05 21.45
C VAL A 64 46.51 -11.42 21.96
N ASP A 65 46.27 -12.47 21.15
CA ASP A 65 46.75 -13.83 21.43
C ASP A 65 48.24 -13.92 21.06
N SER A 66 49.12 -14.03 22.07
CA SER A 66 50.57 -14.14 21.87
C SER A 66 51.04 -15.29 20.97
N ARG A 67 50.23 -16.35 20.79
CA ARG A 67 50.56 -17.51 19.97
C ARG A 67 50.19 -17.30 18.51
N LYS A 68 49.03 -16.70 18.24
CA LYS A 68 48.58 -16.41 16.88
C LYS A 68 49.18 -15.09 16.35
N GLY A 69 49.34 -14.11 17.24
CA GLY A 69 49.74 -12.75 16.89
C GLY A 69 48.59 -11.88 16.38
N GLU A 70 47.37 -12.40 16.32
CA GLU A 70 46.14 -11.71 15.90
C GLU A 70 45.65 -10.78 17.01
N GLU A 71 45.24 -9.57 16.65
CA GLU A 71 44.52 -8.64 17.52
C GLU A 71 43.03 -8.68 17.15
N ILE A 72 42.19 -9.00 18.14
CA ILE A 72 40.74 -8.97 18.03
C ILE A 72 40.23 -7.82 18.89
N ILE A 73 39.44 -6.94 18.32
CA ILE A 73 38.76 -5.86 19.02
C ILE A 73 37.26 -6.15 18.98
N MET A 74 36.64 -6.30 20.15
CA MET A 74 35.20 -6.41 20.28
C MET A 74 34.65 -5.10 20.85
N SER A 75 33.60 -4.55 20.24
CA SER A 75 32.91 -3.37 20.77
C SER A 75 31.40 -3.54 20.79
N VAL A 76 30.77 -3.08 21.86
CA VAL A 76 29.33 -3.21 22.09
C VAL A 76 28.83 -2.06 22.96
N ASN A 77 27.63 -1.59 22.70
CA ASN A 77 26.97 -0.64 23.59
C ASN A 77 26.43 -1.36 24.83
N ALA A 78 26.68 -0.82 26.02
CA ALA A 78 26.23 -1.40 27.27
C ALA A 78 24.70 -1.54 27.36
N ILE A 79 23.93 -0.72 26.62
CA ILE A 79 22.48 -0.85 26.49
C ILE A 79 22.06 -2.20 25.89
N ASP A 80 22.90 -2.78 25.03
CA ASP A 80 22.63 -4.02 24.32
C ASP A 80 23.02 -5.24 25.13
N ILE A 81 23.83 -5.09 26.17
CA ILE A 81 24.21 -6.19 27.04
C ILE A 81 23.02 -6.55 27.95
N ASN A 82 22.71 -7.85 28.01
CA ASN A 82 21.77 -8.35 29.01
C ASN A 82 22.52 -8.61 30.33
N PRO A 83 22.24 -7.86 31.41
CA PRO A 83 22.94 -8.01 32.69
C PRO A 83 22.76 -9.40 33.33
N PHE A 84 21.76 -10.18 32.90
CA PHE A 84 21.56 -11.56 33.35
C PHE A 84 22.35 -12.60 32.55
N LEU A 85 22.88 -12.23 31.39
CA LEU A 85 23.75 -13.05 30.55
C LEU A 85 25.24 -12.78 30.78
N VAL A 86 25.57 -11.82 31.66
CA VAL A 86 26.95 -11.64 32.15
C VAL A 86 27.31 -12.78 33.10
N LYS A 87 28.21 -13.66 32.66
CA LYS A 87 28.64 -14.85 33.41
C LYS A 87 30.15 -15.06 33.27
N PHE A 88 30.68 -15.95 34.09
CA PHE A 88 32.06 -16.40 33.95
C PHE A 88 32.18 -17.91 34.15
N GLU A 89 33.07 -18.54 33.41
CA GLU A 89 33.29 -19.98 33.42
C GLU A 89 34.79 -20.30 33.45
N PRO A 90 35.27 -21.21 34.33
CA PRO A 90 36.66 -21.62 34.34
C PRO A 90 37.06 -22.32 33.03
N SER A 91 38.04 -21.77 32.31
CA SER A 91 38.55 -22.33 31.05
C SER A 91 40.05 -22.63 31.18
N LYS A 92 40.38 -23.88 31.51
CA LYS A 92 41.74 -24.36 31.78
C LYS A 92 42.42 -23.63 32.95
N GLU A 93 43.30 -22.67 32.67
CA GLU A 93 44.08 -21.90 33.66
C GLU A 93 43.66 -20.43 33.73
N VAL A 94 42.71 -20.02 32.89
CA VAL A 94 42.08 -18.70 32.93
C VAL A 94 40.59 -18.87 33.24
N VAL A 95 39.91 -17.77 33.53
CA VAL A 95 38.46 -17.73 33.66
C VAL A 95 37.93 -16.85 32.54
N GLU A 96 37.05 -17.39 31.71
CA GLU A 96 36.40 -16.67 30.63
C GLU A 96 35.18 -15.94 31.19
N ILE A 97 35.00 -14.68 30.82
CA ILE A 97 33.87 -13.83 31.14
C ILE A 97 33.16 -13.58 29.82
N THR A 98 31.87 -13.88 29.76
CA THR A 98 31.03 -13.61 28.59
C THR A 98 29.87 -12.71 28.99
N ALA A 99 29.49 -11.81 28.10
CA ALA A 99 28.34 -10.92 28.26
C ALA A 99 27.49 -10.95 27.00
N GLY A 100 26.40 -11.71 27.05
CA GLY A 100 25.46 -11.84 25.94
C GLY A 100 24.54 -10.64 25.77
N THR A 101 24.16 -10.37 24.53
CA THR A 101 23.29 -9.27 24.14
C THR A 101 21.81 -9.55 24.44
N ASN A 102 20.98 -8.51 24.40
CA ASN A 102 19.54 -8.60 24.57
C ASN A 102 18.92 -9.37 23.40
N GLY A 103 18.24 -10.47 23.71
CA GLY A 103 17.59 -11.31 22.70
C GLY A 103 18.55 -12.21 21.91
N GLY A 104 19.85 -12.19 22.18
CA GLY A 104 20.86 -12.89 21.37
C GLY A 104 20.98 -12.31 19.96
N ARG A 105 20.88 -10.97 19.85
CA ARG A 105 21.12 -10.24 18.60
C ARG A 105 22.63 -10.09 18.40
N ASP A 106 23.08 -10.20 17.17
CA ASP A 106 24.49 -10.01 16.81
C ASP A 106 24.82 -8.50 16.88
N LEU A 107 25.18 -7.99 18.06
CA LEU A 107 25.41 -6.55 18.33
C LEU A 107 26.82 -6.24 18.82
N VAL A 108 27.67 -7.25 18.95
CA VAL A 108 29.08 -7.11 19.31
C VAL A 108 29.90 -7.04 18.04
N LYS A 109 30.34 -5.84 17.67
CA LYS A 109 31.21 -5.65 16.50
C LYS A 109 32.56 -6.29 16.73
N VAL A 110 32.98 -7.20 15.85
CA VAL A 110 34.27 -7.89 15.90
C VAL A 110 35.17 -7.37 14.79
N VAL A 111 36.32 -6.81 15.17
CA VAL A 111 37.35 -6.31 14.26
C VAL A 111 38.62 -7.12 14.43
N GLU A 112 39.13 -7.71 13.36
CA GLU A 112 40.42 -8.43 13.34
C GLU A 112 41.35 -7.73 12.34
N ASP A 113 42.58 -7.45 12.77
CA ASP A 113 43.61 -6.78 11.95
C ASP A 113 43.16 -5.45 11.29
N GLY A 114 42.15 -4.78 11.86
CA GLY A 114 41.61 -3.51 11.39
C GLY A 114 40.40 -3.61 10.45
N GLU A 115 39.96 -4.83 10.12
CA GLU A 115 38.79 -5.11 9.29
C GLU A 115 37.66 -5.70 10.14
N ILE A 116 36.43 -5.27 9.86
CA ILE A 116 35.23 -5.84 10.48
C ILE A 116 35.08 -7.26 9.95
N GLN A 117 35.02 -8.26 10.83
CA GLN A 117 34.83 -9.65 10.42
C GLN A 117 33.36 -10.06 10.48
N ASN A 118 32.68 -9.66 11.55
CA ASN A 118 31.27 -9.94 11.78
C ASN A 118 30.73 -9.10 12.96
N TYR A 119 29.44 -9.25 13.22
CA TYR A 119 28.84 -9.00 14.53
C TYR A 119 28.57 -10.34 15.24
N ASP A 120 28.70 -10.34 16.57
CA ASP A 120 28.51 -11.51 17.44
C ASP A 120 27.49 -11.19 18.54
N ASP A 121 26.96 -12.21 19.22
CA ASP A 121 25.96 -12.03 20.28
C ASP A 121 26.57 -11.97 21.70
N GLU A 122 27.89 -12.16 21.82
CA GLU A 122 28.60 -12.16 23.11
C GLU A 122 29.91 -11.35 23.09
N LEU A 123 30.11 -10.52 24.12
CA LEU A 123 31.40 -9.91 24.43
C LEU A 123 32.21 -10.87 25.30
N VAL A 124 33.44 -11.22 24.89
CA VAL A 124 34.28 -12.21 25.59
C VAL A 124 35.60 -11.63 26.07
N PHE A 125 35.99 -11.92 27.30
CA PHE A 125 37.33 -11.61 27.82
C PHE A 125 37.72 -12.50 29.00
N TYR A 126 38.92 -12.32 29.55
CA TYR A 126 39.50 -13.28 30.49
C TYR A 126 39.98 -12.64 31.80
N ALA A 127 39.96 -13.44 32.86
CA ALA A 127 40.55 -13.14 34.16
C ALA A 127 41.51 -14.25 34.61
N SER A 128 42.46 -13.89 35.48
CA SER A 128 43.47 -14.81 36.00
C SER A 128 42.94 -15.75 37.10
N GLY A 129 41.79 -15.42 37.69
CA GLY A 129 41.20 -16.17 38.80
C GLY A 129 39.69 -15.92 38.91
N ILE A 130 39.03 -16.78 39.69
CA ILE A 130 37.57 -16.78 39.86
C ILE A 130 37.08 -15.53 40.60
N GLU A 131 37.86 -15.01 41.55
CA GLU A 131 37.46 -13.84 42.34
C GLU A 131 37.52 -12.57 41.48
N GLU A 132 38.60 -12.43 40.72
CA GLU A 132 38.80 -11.37 39.75
C GLU A 132 37.70 -11.41 38.67
N ALA A 133 37.41 -12.61 38.14
CA ALA A 133 36.33 -12.80 37.17
C ALA A 133 34.97 -12.37 37.71
N ARG A 134 34.66 -12.69 38.98
CA ARG A 134 33.41 -12.27 39.61
C ARG A 134 33.30 -10.75 39.71
N GLN A 135 34.37 -10.08 40.14
CA GLN A 135 34.35 -8.62 40.29
C GLN A 135 34.21 -7.90 38.94
N LEU A 136 34.90 -8.38 37.91
CA LEU A 136 34.78 -7.85 36.55
C LEU A 136 33.36 -8.10 35.99
N ALA A 137 32.81 -9.29 36.18
CA ALA A 137 31.44 -9.61 35.78
C ALA A 137 30.39 -8.75 36.53
N ASP A 138 30.53 -8.59 37.85
CA ASP A 138 29.65 -7.74 38.67
C ASP A 138 29.74 -6.26 38.24
N ALA A 139 30.94 -5.77 37.89
CA ALA A 139 31.12 -4.41 37.39
C ALA A 139 30.47 -4.21 36.02
N LEU A 140 30.69 -5.13 35.06
CA LEU A 140 30.07 -5.08 33.74
C LEU A 140 28.54 -5.19 33.82
N LYS A 141 28.05 -6.04 34.72
CA LYS A 141 26.62 -6.16 35.00
C LYS A 141 26.03 -4.85 35.51
N ALA A 142 26.70 -4.16 36.44
CA ALA A 142 26.26 -2.87 36.94
C ALA A 142 26.23 -1.79 35.84
N VAL A 143 27.21 -1.80 34.94
CA VAL A 143 27.25 -0.91 33.76
C VAL A 143 26.06 -1.19 32.83
N ALA A 144 25.76 -2.45 32.52
CA ALA A 144 24.63 -2.83 31.68
C ALA A 144 23.27 -2.51 32.34
N GLU A 145 23.13 -2.73 33.67
CA GLU A 145 21.93 -2.33 34.43
C GLU A 145 21.72 -0.81 34.38
N TYR A 146 22.79 -0.04 34.59
CA TYR A 146 22.74 1.42 34.46
C TYR A 146 22.30 1.85 33.06
N ALA A 147 22.93 1.30 32.01
CA ALA A 147 22.63 1.66 30.62
C ALA A 147 21.16 1.39 30.28
N LYS A 148 20.63 0.24 30.72
CA LYS A 148 19.24 -0.13 30.54
C LYS A 148 18.27 0.80 31.27
N ASP A 149 18.58 1.18 32.51
CA ASP A 149 17.70 2.05 33.30
C ASP A 149 17.68 3.50 32.79
N ASN A 150 18.65 3.89 31.96
CA ASN A 150 18.78 5.25 31.42
C ASN A 150 18.60 5.34 29.90
N SER A 151 18.25 4.24 29.22
CA SER A 151 18.22 4.15 27.76
C SER A 151 17.27 5.14 27.09
N GLU A 152 16.08 5.37 27.66
CA GLU A 152 15.06 6.27 27.11
C GLU A 152 15.56 7.72 26.99
N SER A 153 16.55 8.10 27.80
CA SER A 153 17.13 9.45 27.76
C SER A 153 18.22 9.63 26.70
N LEU A 154 18.76 8.52 26.18
CA LEU A 154 19.88 8.53 25.24
C LEU A 154 19.42 8.77 23.80
N ILE A 155 18.19 8.41 23.47
CA ILE A 155 17.61 8.56 22.13
C ILE A 155 16.49 9.58 22.21
N SER A 156 16.84 10.85 21.98
CA SER A 156 15.86 11.93 21.90
C SER A 156 15.65 12.31 20.45
N VAL A 157 14.50 11.94 19.90
CA VAL A 157 14.10 12.34 18.54
C VAL A 157 13.21 13.58 18.57
N SER A 158 13.35 14.43 17.55
CA SER A 158 12.48 15.58 17.38
C SER A 158 11.02 15.16 17.15
N ASN A 159 10.08 16.00 17.55
CA ASN A 159 8.66 15.85 17.22
C ASN A 159 8.22 16.80 16.09
N ASP A 160 9.17 17.54 15.51
CA ASP A 160 8.95 18.42 14.36
C ASP A 160 9.39 17.71 13.09
N LYS A 161 8.46 17.55 12.13
CA LYS A 161 8.67 16.79 10.90
C LYS A 161 9.83 17.33 10.07
N GLN A 162 9.94 18.66 9.93
CA GLN A 162 10.99 19.25 9.12
C GLN A 162 12.38 19.04 9.75
N THR A 163 12.45 19.12 11.07
CA THR A 163 13.66 18.81 11.83
C THR A 163 14.06 17.35 11.62
N LEU A 164 13.11 16.39 11.74
CA LEU A 164 13.38 14.97 11.47
C LEU A 164 13.86 14.72 10.04
N LEU A 165 13.23 15.33 9.04
CA LEU A 165 13.68 15.21 7.64
C LEU A 165 15.12 15.65 7.46
N ASN A 166 15.51 16.78 8.09
CA ASN A 166 16.89 17.26 8.05
C ASN A 166 17.84 16.39 8.88
N GLU A 167 17.39 15.82 10.00
CA GLU A 167 18.19 14.91 10.82
C GLU A 167 18.49 13.61 10.06
N ILE A 168 17.49 13.04 9.39
CA ILE A 168 17.62 11.85 8.54
C ILE A 168 18.53 12.13 7.34
N ASP A 169 18.37 13.29 6.67
CA ASP A 169 19.29 13.74 5.61
C ASP A 169 20.75 13.75 6.06
N ASN A 170 20.99 14.25 7.29
CA ASN A 170 22.34 14.26 7.85
C ASN A 170 22.80 12.87 8.32
N ALA A 171 21.91 11.95 8.66
CA ALA A 171 22.28 10.60 9.11
C ALA A 171 22.60 9.68 7.92
N ILE A 172 21.94 9.88 6.79
CA ILE A 172 22.14 9.10 5.57
C ILE A 172 23.35 9.67 4.82
N GLN A 173 24.50 9.02 5.01
CA GLN A 173 25.78 9.43 4.45
C GLN A 173 26.50 8.26 3.77
N GLU A 174 27.74 8.51 3.34
CA GLU A 174 28.68 7.48 2.92
C GLU A 174 28.91 6.48 4.06
N VAL A 175 28.75 5.19 3.74
CA VAL A 175 29.01 4.07 4.63
C VAL A 175 30.17 3.26 4.10
N LYS A 176 31.17 3.02 4.95
CA LYS A 176 32.34 2.22 4.60
C LYS A 176 32.38 0.94 5.41
N VAL A 177 32.28 -0.19 4.72
CA VAL A 177 32.42 -1.52 5.30
C VAL A 177 33.63 -2.17 4.65
N ASN A 178 34.73 -2.27 5.39
CA ASN A 178 36.02 -2.77 4.89
C ASN A 178 36.48 -2.03 3.61
N ASP A 179 36.55 -2.74 2.48
CA ASP A 179 36.93 -2.18 1.18
C ASP A 179 35.72 -1.62 0.38
N ASP A 180 34.50 -1.94 0.80
CA ASP A 180 33.27 -1.49 0.14
C ASP A 180 32.83 -0.12 0.68
N VAL A 181 32.37 0.72 -0.25
CA VAL A 181 31.88 2.07 0.05
C VAL A 181 30.54 2.26 -0.64
N TYR A 182 29.53 2.59 0.17
CA TYR A 182 28.16 2.86 -0.24
C TYR A 182 27.90 4.36 -0.05
N VAL A 183 27.59 5.06 -1.12
CA VAL A 183 27.22 6.48 -1.08
C VAL A 183 25.70 6.55 -1.09
N GLN A 184 25.13 7.03 0.01
CA GLN A 184 23.69 7.18 0.18
C GLN A 184 23.30 8.66 0.24
N GLU A 185 22.19 9.00 -0.39
CA GLU A 185 21.61 10.34 -0.39
C GLU A 185 20.12 10.24 -0.01
N PHE A 186 19.65 11.21 0.76
CA PHE A 186 18.24 11.36 1.10
C PHE A 186 17.73 12.70 0.57
N SER A 187 16.48 12.72 0.14
CA SER A 187 15.79 13.94 -0.25
C SER A 187 14.30 13.78 -0.05
N PHE A 188 13.58 14.91 -0.04
CA PHE A 188 12.13 14.92 0.09
C PHE A 188 11.52 15.97 -0.83
N ASP A 189 10.30 15.72 -1.27
CA ASP A 189 9.56 16.64 -2.13
C ASP A 189 9.13 17.90 -1.33
N SER A 190 9.33 19.07 -1.94
CA SER A 190 9.04 20.35 -1.27
C SER A 190 7.55 20.72 -1.24
N GLU A 191 6.74 20.17 -2.15
CA GLU A 191 5.29 20.36 -2.23
C GLU A 191 4.56 19.32 -1.36
N ASN A 192 5.08 18.09 -1.30
CA ASN A 192 4.60 17.03 -0.44
C ASN A 192 5.75 16.35 0.30
N ASN A 193 6.09 16.85 1.48
CA ASN A 193 7.18 16.32 2.31
C ASN A 193 6.91 14.93 2.93
N ASN A 194 5.82 14.25 2.55
CA ASN A 194 5.68 12.80 2.77
C ASN A 194 6.37 11.98 1.68
N ILE A 195 6.61 12.53 0.50
CA ILE A 195 7.32 11.83 -0.57
C ILE A 195 8.81 12.03 -0.32
N VAL A 196 9.50 10.93 -0.03
CA VAL A 196 10.95 10.91 0.14
C VAL A 196 11.59 10.10 -0.96
N THR A 197 12.86 10.39 -1.22
CA THR A 197 13.69 9.64 -2.15
C THR A 197 15.01 9.29 -1.49
N PHE A 198 15.31 7.99 -1.45
CA PHE A 198 16.60 7.43 -1.08
C PHE A 198 17.35 7.08 -2.35
N LYS A 199 18.62 7.43 -2.42
CA LYS A 199 19.48 7.04 -3.54
C LYS A 199 20.73 6.37 -2.98
N ILE A 200 21.02 5.18 -3.48
CA ILE A 200 22.12 4.33 -3.02
C ILE A 200 23.02 4.06 -4.22
N SER A 201 24.32 4.21 -4.04
CA SER A 201 25.29 3.92 -5.10
C SER A 201 26.57 3.34 -4.53
N ASN A 202 27.29 2.59 -5.36
CA ASN A 202 28.64 2.16 -5.01
C ASN A 202 29.64 3.32 -5.13
N ALA A 203 30.87 3.10 -4.65
CA ALA A 203 31.95 4.09 -4.69
C ALA A 203 32.23 4.68 -6.09
N THR A 204 32.02 3.89 -7.15
CA THR A 204 32.29 4.32 -8.53
C THR A 204 31.10 5.06 -9.16
N GLY A 205 29.91 4.93 -8.58
CA GLY A 205 28.65 5.41 -9.13
C GLY A 205 28.21 4.68 -10.40
N ASP A 206 28.76 3.49 -10.67
CA ASP A 206 28.39 2.68 -11.84
C ASP A 206 27.05 1.95 -11.64
N GLU A 207 26.63 1.82 -10.38
CA GLU A 207 25.33 1.29 -9.97
C GLU A 207 24.68 2.32 -9.07
N VAL A 208 23.53 2.84 -9.50
CA VAL A 208 22.75 3.85 -8.78
C VAL A 208 21.31 3.38 -8.68
N GLU A 209 20.91 3.02 -7.48
CA GLU A 209 19.54 2.67 -7.14
C GLU A 209 18.84 3.88 -6.52
N GLN A 210 17.58 4.10 -6.87
CA GLN A 210 16.75 5.16 -6.30
C GLN A 210 15.39 4.58 -5.92
N PHE A 211 14.95 4.92 -4.70
CA PHE A 211 13.71 4.47 -4.10
C PHE A 211 12.89 5.69 -3.70
N THR A 212 11.72 5.87 -4.30
CA THR A 212 10.80 6.96 -3.98
C THR A 212 9.53 6.39 -3.34
N VAL A 213 9.16 6.89 -2.17
CA VAL A 213 8.03 6.35 -1.37
C VAL A 213 7.33 7.45 -0.59
N ASN A 214 6.03 7.30 -0.38
CA ASN A 214 5.30 8.08 0.61
C ASN A 214 5.54 7.48 2.00
N ILE A 215 6.13 8.26 2.92
CA ILE A 215 6.43 7.86 4.30
C ILE A 215 5.21 7.29 5.04
N ALA A 216 4.01 7.79 4.75
CA ALA A 216 2.78 7.29 5.37
C ALA A 216 2.43 5.85 4.95
N ASP A 217 3.03 5.32 3.87
CA ASP A 217 2.88 3.94 3.45
C ASP A 217 3.90 3.00 4.11
N LEU A 218 4.89 3.51 4.83
CA LEU A 218 5.87 2.68 5.52
C LEU A 218 5.29 2.03 6.78
N ASN A 219 5.73 0.81 7.07
CA ASN A 219 5.28 0.04 8.22
C ASN A 219 6.11 0.38 9.45
N LEU A 220 5.56 1.23 10.32
CA LEU A 220 6.17 1.64 11.58
C LEU A 220 6.72 0.47 12.41
N HIS A 221 6.07 -0.70 12.38
CA HIS A 221 6.46 -1.85 13.20
C HIS A 221 7.52 -2.77 12.57
N LYS A 222 8.00 -2.42 11.37
CA LYS A 222 9.04 -3.16 10.66
C LYS A 222 10.31 -2.33 10.45
N ILE A 223 10.40 -1.15 11.03
CA ILE A 223 11.62 -0.35 11.06
C ILE A 223 12.39 -0.82 12.29
N ASP A 224 13.32 -1.74 12.08
CA ASP A 224 14.32 -2.21 13.06
C ASP A 224 15.62 -2.36 12.29
N PHE A 225 16.76 -2.21 12.96
CA PHE A 225 18.04 -2.49 12.32
C PHE A 225 18.46 -3.94 12.55
N GLU A 226 19.23 -4.50 11.64
CA GLU A 226 19.84 -5.80 11.80
C GLU A 226 21.29 -5.77 11.34
N THR A 227 22.03 -6.83 11.67
CA THR A 227 23.40 -7.00 11.20
C THR A 227 23.42 -8.14 10.20
N ASP A 228 23.88 -7.87 8.98
CA ASP A 228 24.17 -8.92 8.00
C ASP A 228 25.69 -9.01 7.81
N ARG A 229 26.28 -10.02 8.44
CA ARG A 229 27.74 -10.25 8.46
C ARG A 229 28.52 -9.06 9.00
N GLU A 230 29.09 -8.24 8.11
CA GLU A 230 29.97 -7.11 8.41
C GLU A 230 29.21 -5.77 8.38
N GLU A 231 27.95 -5.80 7.96
CA GLU A 231 27.11 -4.63 7.74
C GLU A 231 26.08 -4.44 8.85
N VAL A 232 25.66 -3.19 9.04
CA VAL A 232 24.48 -2.84 9.82
C VAL A 232 23.48 -2.23 8.84
N VAL A 233 22.30 -2.82 8.76
CA VAL A 233 21.26 -2.45 7.79
C VAL A 233 19.96 -2.10 8.51
N ILE A 234 19.16 -1.22 7.92
CA ILE A 234 17.82 -0.87 8.37
C ILE A 234 16.86 -1.20 7.21
N PRO A 235 16.22 -2.38 7.21
CA PRO A 235 15.13 -2.66 6.29
C PRO A 235 13.96 -1.70 6.54
N VAL A 236 13.45 -1.11 5.45
CA VAL A 236 12.30 -0.22 5.47
C VAL A 236 11.24 -0.81 4.54
N VAL A 237 10.15 -1.30 5.15
CA VAL A 237 9.10 -2.07 4.44
C VAL A 237 7.78 -1.31 4.43
N THR A 238 7.02 -1.41 3.35
CA THR A 238 5.67 -0.83 3.24
C THR A 238 4.63 -1.59 4.06
N LYS A 239 3.50 -0.92 4.32
CA LYS A 239 2.33 -1.49 5.01
C LYS A 239 1.72 -2.62 4.19
N GLY A 240 1.57 -3.76 4.84
CA GLY A 240 1.03 -4.96 4.20
C GLY A 240 1.92 -5.50 3.08
N GLU A 241 3.22 -5.11 3.04
CA GLU A 241 4.18 -5.59 2.03
C GLU A 241 3.73 -5.29 0.59
N ARG A 242 3.00 -4.19 0.38
CA ARG A 242 2.53 -3.74 -0.94
C ARG A 242 3.66 -3.09 -1.72
N ASP A 243 3.76 -3.35 -3.01
CA ASP A 243 4.80 -2.79 -3.88
C ASP A 243 4.55 -1.29 -4.16
N LEU A 244 4.79 -0.41 -3.19
CA LEU A 244 4.49 1.03 -3.27
C LEU A 244 5.75 1.90 -3.36
N ILE A 245 6.93 1.30 -3.34
CA ILE A 245 8.20 2.01 -3.49
C ILE A 245 8.56 2.02 -4.98
N ALA A 246 8.55 3.21 -5.59
CA ALA A 246 9.01 3.37 -6.96
C ALA A 246 10.53 3.18 -7.00
N TYR A 247 11.01 2.26 -7.85
CA TYR A 247 12.41 1.90 -7.96
C TYR A 247 12.98 2.26 -9.34
N THR A 248 14.16 2.87 -9.36
CA THR A 248 14.92 3.06 -10.60
C THR A 248 16.36 2.61 -10.42
N GLU A 249 16.90 1.94 -11.43
CA GLU A 249 18.29 1.50 -11.48
C GLU A 249 18.99 2.18 -12.65
N ASN A 250 20.06 2.92 -12.38
CA ASN A 250 20.83 3.67 -13.39
C ASN A 250 19.97 4.64 -14.24
N GLY A 251 18.87 5.14 -13.67
CA GLY A 251 17.90 6.03 -14.31
C GLY A 251 16.84 5.33 -15.16
N GLU A 252 16.86 4.00 -15.26
CA GLU A 252 15.79 3.20 -15.88
C GLU A 252 14.75 2.82 -14.83
N THR A 253 13.46 2.91 -15.17
CA THR A 253 12.38 2.59 -14.22
C THR A 253 12.27 1.07 -14.08
N GLY A 254 12.53 0.57 -12.87
CA GLY A 254 12.37 -0.83 -12.52
C GLY A 254 10.96 -1.14 -12.04
N ASN A 255 10.75 -2.36 -11.53
CA ASN A 255 9.49 -2.72 -10.91
C ASN A 255 9.37 -2.01 -9.56
N TYR A 256 8.14 -1.65 -9.18
CA TYR A 256 7.85 -1.26 -7.81
C TYR A 256 8.26 -2.38 -6.84
N THR A 257 8.74 -1.99 -5.66
CA THR A 257 9.13 -2.88 -4.57
C THR A 257 8.40 -2.49 -3.29
N ASN A 258 8.43 -3.36 -2.30
CA ASN A 258 7.85 -3.12 -0.98
C ASN A 258 8.91 -2.89 0.11
N GLU A 259 10.19 -3.01 -0.24
CA GLU A 259 11.31 -2.97 0.70
C GLU A 259 12.54 -2.27 0.09
N LEU A 260 13.27 -1.55 0.93
CA LEU A 260 14.62 -1.04 0.67
C LEU A 260 15.47 -1.21 1.95
N GLU A 261 16.78 -1.32 1.80
CA GLU A 261 17.71 -1.43 2.94
C GLU A 261 18.62 -0.20 3.00
N LEU A 262 18.67 0.46 4.17
CA LEU A 262 19.62 1.54 4.43
C LEU A 262 20.83 1.01 5.19
N LYS A 263 22.04 1.37 4.77
CA LYS A 263 23.26 0.99 5.47
C LYS A 263 23.70 2.08 6.44
N VAL A 264 24.37 1.72 7.52
CA VAL A 264 24.92 2.66 8.53
C VAL A 264 26.28 2.19 9.05
N ASN A 265 27.12 3.09 9.56
CA ASN A 265 28.51 2.74 9.93
C ASN A 265 28.61 2.02 11.29
N SER A 266 27.57 2.12 12.12
CA SER A 266 27.56 1.59 13.47
C SER A 266 26.14 1.29 13.96
N ILE A 267 26.05 0.45 15.00
CA ILE A 267 24.80 0.14 15.70
C ILE A 267 24.21 1.40 16.36
N GLU A 268 25.05 2.31 16.83
CA GLU A 268 24.63 3.59 17.41
C GLU A 268 23.92 4.48 16.38
N GLU A 269 24.51 4.62 15.19
CA GLU A 269 23.89 5.34 14.07
C GLU A 269 22.59 4.66 13.64
N ALA A 270 22.59 3.32 13.56
CA ALA A 270 21.41 2.53 13.21
C ALA A 270 20.23 2.83 14.11
N ARG A 271 20.46 2.76 15.44
CA ARG A 271 19.42 2.99 16.44
C ARG A 271 18.87 4.41 16.42
N MET A 272 19.73 5.40 16.16
CA MET A 272 19.28 6.79 16.04
C MET A 272 18.43 6.97 14.78
N LEU A 273 18.87 6.44 13.64
CA LEU A 273 18.16 6.53 12.38
C LEU A 273 16.83 5.76 12.41
N GLU A 274 16.81 4.57 13.00
CA GLU A 274 15.59 3.78 13.29
C GLU A 274 14.56 4.64 14.04
N ALA A 275 14.94 5.20 15.20
CA ALA A 275 14.04 6.03 16.01
C ALA A 275 13.56 7.29 15.28
N GLN A 276 14.41 7.90 14.45
CA GLN A 276 14.06 9.06 13.63
C GLN A 276 13.04 8.70 12.53
N LEU A 277 13.26 7.57 11.84
CA LEU A 277 12.36 7.05 10.82
C LEU A 277 11.01 6.67 11.43
N GLU A 278 11.00 5.97 12.56
CA GLU A 278 9.76 5.64 13.29
C GLU A 278 8.97 6.90 13.68
N ALA A 279 9.65 7.91 14.21
CA ALA A 279 9.02 9.18 14.57
C ALA A 279 8.46 9.91 13.34
N LEU A 280 9.20 9.90 12.22
CA LEU A 280 8.78 10.51 10.96
C LEU A 280 7.54 9.80 10.39
N VAL A 281 7.52 8.47 10.36
CA VAL A 281 6.36 7.66 9.94
C VAL A 281 5.15 7.95 10.83
N ALA A 282 5.34 7.96 12.15
CA ALA A 282 4.27 8.23 13.10
C ALA A 282 3.70 9.66 13.00
N LEU A 283 4.44 10.62 12.44
CA LEU A 283 3.94 11.96 12.11
C LEU A 283 3.20 11.97 10.78
N ALA A 284 3.77 11.38 9.74
CA ALA A 284 3.16 11.27 8.41
C ALA A 284 1.79 10.57 8.46
N GLU A 285 1.64 9.50 9.26
CA GLU A 285 0.36 8.80 9.45
C GLU A 285 -0.74 9.66 10.08
N LYS A 286 -0.38 10.71 10.81
CA LYS A 286 -1.33 11.61 11.48
C LYS A 286 -1.71 12.81 10.63
N GLU A 287 -1.01 13.05 9.52
CA GLU A 287 -1.34 14.16 8.64
C GLU A 287 -2.68 13.92 7.97
N GLU A 288 -3.48 14.98 7.89
CA GLU A 288 -4.79 14.90 7.25
C GLU A 288 -4.60 14.66 5.75
N THR A 289 -5.11 13.53 5.28
CA THR A 289 -5.29 13.30 3.84
C THR A 289 -6.44 14.16 3.34
N VAL A 290 -6.40 14.56 2.07
CA VAL A 290 -7.48 15.30 1.44
C VAL A 290 -8.80 14.53 1.58
N ASP A 291 -9.79 15.14 2.22
CA ASP A 291 -11.12 14.55 2.37
C ASP A 291 -12.00 14.86 1.14
N TYR A 292 -11.98 13.93 0.19
CA TYR A 292 -12.81 13.99 -1.02
C TYR A 292 -14.31 13.78 -0.74
N SER A 293 -14.73 13.35 0.45
CA SER A 293 -16.14 13.06 0.75
C SER A 293 -17.06 14.28 0.63
N SER A 294 -16.49 15.48 0.78
CA SER A 294 -17.21 16.75 0.65
C SER A 294 -17.26 17.29 -0.77
N PHE A 295 -16.54 16.67 -1.72
CA PHE A 295 -16.43 17.19 -3.08
C PHE A 295 -17.76 17.05 -3.82
N SER A 296 -18.03 18.02 -4.68
CA SER A 296 -19.14 18.02 -5.62
C SER A 296 -18.79 17.24 -6.88
N TYR A 297 -19.82 16.88 -7.66
CA TYR A 297 -19.66 16.14 -8.91
C TYR A 297 -18.70 16.82 -9.89
N GLN A 298 -18.81 18.15 -10.03
CA GLN A 298 -17.94 18.92 -10.93
C GLN A 298 -16.50 18.96 -10.43
N GLN A 299 -16.26 19.09 -9.12
CA GLN A 299 -14.90 19.07 -8.57
C GLN A 299 -14.23 17.71 -8.80
N CYS A 300 -14.98 16.62 -8.65
CA CYS A 300 -14.46 15.28 -8.99
C CYS A 300 -14.10 15.21 -10.48
N LEU A 301 -15.00 15.65 -11.36
CA LEU A 301 -14.77 15.66 -12.80
C LEU A 301 -13.52 16.47 -13.18
N ASP A 302 -13.38 17.69 -12.67
CA ASP A 302 -12.23 18.55 -12.95
C ASP A 302 -10.91 17.86 -12.56
N ILE A 303 -10.87 17.12 -11.45
CA ILE A 303 -9.66 16.41 -11.00
C ILE A 303 -9.38 15.20 -11.89
N LEU A 304 -10.40 14.40 -12.21
CA LEU A 304 -10.25 13.24 -13.09
C LEU A 304 -9.71 13.66 -14.47
N GLN A 305 -10.25 14.73 -15.05
CA GLN A 305 -9.80 15.25 -16.35
C GLN A 305 -8.38 15.81 -16.34
N ASN A 306 -7.92 16.35 -15.21
CA ASN A 306 -6.58 16.92 -15.09
C ASN A 306 -5.51 15.85 -14.81
N ASN A 307 -5.87 14.76 -14.13
CA ASN A 307 -4.94 13.72 -13.70
C ASN A 307 -4.93 12.48 -14.60
N ILE A 308 -5.96 12.27 -15.43
CA ILE A 308 -5.99 11.20 -16.44
C ILE A 308 -5.46 11.76 -17.75
N GLY A 309 -4.22 11.41 -18.09
CA GLY A 309 -3.55 11.87 -19.30
C GLY A 309 -2.47 10.92 -19.77
N GLN A 310 -1.48 11.46 -20.51
CA GLN A 310 -0.38 10.67 -21.02
C GLN A 310 0.48 10.09 -19.87
N VAL A 311 0.71 8.78 -19.92
CA VAL A 311 1.62 8.07 -19.00
C VAL A 311 2.73 7.43 -19.82
N VAL A 312 3.98 7.66 -19.43
CA VAL A 312 5.15 7.09 -20.08
C VAL A 312 5.91 6.25 -19.06
N ILE A 313 6.11 4.97 -19.39
CA ILE A 313 6.81 4.00 -18.55
C ILE A 313 7.91 3.38 -19.39
N ASN A 314 9.17 3.71 -19.10
CA ASN A 314 10.31 3.32 -19.93
C ASN A 314 10.15 3.73 -21.41
N GLN A 315 10.00 2.75 -22.31
CA GLN A 315 9.81 2.97 -23.75
C GLN A 315 8.33 2.99 -24.15
N ASP A 316 7.43 2.63 -23.23
CA ASP A 316 6.01 2.53 -23.48
C ASP A 316 5.29 3.83 -23.16
N ALA A 317 4.36 4.21 -24.03
CA ALA A 317 3.57 5.42 -23.89
C ALA A 317 2.09 5.09 -24.05
N TYR A 318 1.29 5.61 -23.13
CA TYR A 318 -0.15 5.42 -23.06
C TYR A 318 -0.80 6.80 -23.10
N ASP A 319 -1.50 7.11 -24.19
CA ASP A 319 -2.29 8.32 -24.28
C ASP A 319 -3.70 8.00 -23.77
N GLN A 320 -4.10 8.66 -22.68
CA GLN A 320 -5.38 8.44 -22.01
C GLN A 320 -6.23 9.71 -22.07
N GLU A 321 -7.53 9.56 -22.24
CA GLU A 321 -8.48 10.67 -22.26
C GLU A 321 -9.75 10.29 -21.49
N PHE A 322 -10.24 11.21 -20.66
CA PHE A 322 -11.46 11.03 -19.86
C PHE A 322 -12.44 12.16 -20.15
N GLU A 323 -13.63 11.80 -20.65
CA GLU A 323 -14.68 12.75 -21.00
C GLU A 323 -16.04 12.32 -20.49
N ILE A 324 -16.93 13.28 -20.21
CA ILE A 324 -18.34 13.00 -19.97
C ILE A 324 -19.07 12.97 -21.29
N SER A 325 -19.94 11.97 -21.48
CA SER A 325 -20.78 11.86 -22.65
C SER A 325 -21.65 13.12 -22.80
N PRO A 326 -21.70 13.75 -24.00
CA PRO A 326 -22.49 14.95 -24.23
C PRO A 326 -24.01 14.69 -24.10
N ASP A 327 -24.43 13.42 -24.22
CA ASP A 327 -25.84 13.02 -24.19
C ASP A 327 -26.33 12.62 -22.79
N ASN A 328 -25.42 12.27 -21.87
CA ASN A 328 -25.75 11.82 -20.51
C ASN A 328 -24.63 12.18 -19.53
N ASP A 329 -24.90 13.07 -18.58
CA ASP A 329 -23.89 13.56 -17.63
C ASP A 329 -23.42 12.51 -16.59
N LEU A 330 -24.03 11.31 -16.59
CA LEU A 330 -23.65 10.16 -15.77
C LEU A 330 -22.79 9.14 -16.51
N VAL A 331 -22.74 9.21 -17.84
CA VAL A 331 -21.94 8.32 -18.67
C VAL A 331 -20.63 9.02 -18.97
N PHE A 332 -19.52 8.34 -18.73
CA PHE A 332 -18.21 8.80 -19.18
C PHE A 332 -17.65 7.89 -20.26
N ILE A 333 -16.74 8.47 -21.04
CA ILE A 333 -15.98 7.83 -22.09
C ILE A 333 -14.52 7.91 -21.66
N TYR A 334 -13.87 6.77 -21.57
CA TYR A 334 -12.44 6.68 -21.33
C TYR A 334 -11.77 6.06 -22.55
N THR A 335 -10.84 6.79 -23.15
CA THR A 335 -10.06 6.32 -24.29
C THR A 335 -8.64 6.00 -23.83
N LEU A 336 -8.15 4.82 -24.20
CA LEU A 336 -6.76 4.40 -24.02
C LEU A 336 -6.15 4.10 -25.39
N ASN A 337 -5.06 4.78 -25.72
CA ASN A 337 -4.25 4.50 -26.90
C ASN A 337 -2.88 3.99 -26.46
N ASP A 338 -2.63 2.70 -26.61
CA ASP A 338 -1.32 2.09 -26.41
C ASP A 338 -0.45 2.44 -27.62
N VAL A 339 0.40 3.45 -27.46
CA VAL A 339 1.23 3.98 -28.55
C VAL A 339 2.28 2.96 -28.98
N SER A 340 2.73 2.09 -28.07
CA SER A 340 3.73 1.06 -28.33
C SER A 340 3.18 -0.08 -29.19
N GLU A 341 1.98 -0.55 -28.85
CA GLU A 341 1.34 -1.68 -29.53
C GLU A 341 0.47 -1.23 -30.72
N GLY A 342 0.10 0.05 -30.76
CA GLY A 342 -0.76 0.62 -31.80
C GLY A 342 -2.23 0.23 -31.62
N GLU A 343 -2.63 -0.11 -30.40
CA GLU A 343 -3.97 -0.54 -30.03
C GLU A 343 -4.75 0.61 -29.39
N LYS A 344 -6.01 0.74 -29.75
CA LYS A 344 -6.91 1.75 -29.19
C LYS A 344 -8.13 1.08 -28.56
N TYR A 345 -8.38 1.43 -27.31
CA TYR A 345 -9.55 1.03 -26.55
C TYR A 345 -10.42 2.24 -26.22
N GLU A 346 -11.73 2.07 -26.29
CA GLU A 346 -12.72 3.03 -25.81
C GLU A 346 -13.68 2.31 -24.85
N TYR A 347 -13.84 2.86 -23.66
CA TYR A 347 -14.71 2.33 -22.61
C TYR A 347 -15.83 3.32 -22.37
N VAL A 348 -17.08 2.87 -22.49
CA VAL A 348 -18.28 3.69 -22.26
C VAL A 348 -19.09 3.08 -21.13
N VAL A 349 -19.26 3.82 -20.04
CA VAL A 349 -19.89 3.30 -18.81
C VAL A 349 -20.62 4.40 -18.04
N ASN A 350 -21.71 4.02 -17.37
CA ASN A 350 -22.37 4.89 -16.40
C ASN A 350 -21.63 4.82 -15.06
N ALA A 351 -21.16 5.95 -14.55
CA ALA A 351 -20.40 6.02 -13.29
C ALA A 351 -21.19 5.44 -12.09
N ALA A 352 -22.52 5.44 -12.14
CA ALA A 352 -23.35 4.84 -11.10
C ALA A 352 -23.23 3.30 -11.04
N ASP A 353 -22.79 2.64 -12.11
CA ASP A 353 -22.69 1.18 -12.17
C ASP A 353 -21.54 0.62 -11.34
N PHE A 354 -20.52 1.43 -11.01
CA PHE A 354 -19.51 1.08 -10.01
C PHE A 354 -20.07 1.08 -8.57
N GLY A 355 -21.22 1.72 -8.36
CA GLY A 355 -21.91 1.75 -7.07
C GLY A 355 -21.13 2.46 -5.96
N LYS A 356 -21.17 1.90 -4.75
CA LYS A 356 -20.45 2.40 -3.56
C LYS A 356 -19.19 1.59 -3.25
N VAL A 357 -18.71 0.80 -4.22
CA VAL A 357 -17.49 0.02 -4.06
C VAL A 357 -16.31 1.00 -4.04
N PRO A 358 -15.43 0.96 -3.02
CA PRO A 358 -14.23 1.77 -3.02
C PRO A 358 -13.36 1.40 -4.23
N VAL A 359 -12.93 2.41 -4.97
CA VAL A 359 -11.98 2.25 -6.06
C VAL A 359 -10.59 2.14 -5.44
N ASN A 360 -9.86 1.11 -5.85
CA ASN A 360 -8.51 0.85 -5.38
C ASN A 360 -7.52 1.08 -6.51
N PHE A 361 -6.26 1.23 -6.16
CA PHE A 361 -5.15 1.14 -7.08
C PHE A 361 -4.20 0.04 -6.61
N ASP A 362 -3.48 -0.53 -7.57
CA ASP A 362 -2.42 -1.50 -7.33
C ASP A 362 -1.25 -1.24 -8.27
N THR A 363 -0.14 -1.91 -8.02
CA THR A 363 1.03 -1.87 -8.89
C THR A 363 1.20 -3.20 -9.61
N ASP A 364 1.47 -3.14 -10.91
CA ASP A 364 1.86 -4.29 -11.71
C ASP A 364 3.21 -3.99 -12.36
N LYS A 365 4.26 -4.64 -11.85
CA LYS A 365 5.65 -4.40 -12.25
C LYS A 365 6.03 -2.93 -12.07
N ASN A 366 6.25 -2.20 -13.16
CA ASN A 366 6.65 -0.79 -13.20
C ASN A 366 5.44 0.15 -13.46
N SER A 367 4.22 -0.36 -13.44
CA SER A 367 2.99 0.39 -13.70
C SER A 367 2.14 0.53 -12.44
N VAL A 368 1.44 1.65 -12.32
CA VAL A 368 0.40 1.86 -11.30
C VAL A 368 -0.96 1.88 -11.99
N LEU A 369 -1.87 1.01 -11.54
CA LEU A 369 -3.18 0.79 -12.15
C LEU A 369 -4.29 1.12 -11.15
N ILE A 370 -5.20 1.99 -11.55
CA ILE A 370 -6.47 2.22 -10.84
C ILE A 370 -7.49 1.24 -11.41
N GLU A 371 -8.07 0.40 -10.56
CA GLU A 371 -9.05 -0.62 -10.97
C GLU A 371 -10.47 -0.14 -10.66
N LEU A 372 -11.31 -0.05 -11.71
CA LEU A 372 -12.74 0.24 -11.56
C LEU A 372 -13.54 -1.02 -11.88
N LYS A 373 -14.32 -1.50 -10.90
CA LYS A 373 -15.15 -2.71 -10.99
C LYS A 373 -16.61 -2.39 -10.79
N THR A 374 -17.46 -2.83 -11.70
CA THR A 374 -18.91 -2.64 -11.60
C THR A 374 -19.46 -3.33 -10.35
N ALA A 375 -20.56 -2.82 -9.82
CA ALA A 375 -21.18 -3.35 -8.62
C ALA A 375 -21.71 -4.77 -8.88
N GLY A 376 -21.14 -5.74 -8.18
CA GLY A 376 -21.49 -7.16 -8.33
C GLY A 376 -20.88 -7.81 -9.58
N ASP A 377 -19.79 -7.25 -10.12
CA ASP A 377 -19.05 -7.79 -11.26
C ASP A 377 -19.91 -7.99 -12.52
N ARG A 378 -20.91 -7.11 -12.71
CA ARG A 378 -21.81 -7.13 -13.88
C ARG A 378 -21.08 -6.58 -15.11
N GLU A 379 -21.23 -7.22 -16.25
CA GLU A 379 -20.64 -6.76 -17.52
C GLU A 379 -21.39 -5.52 -18.04
N LEU A 380 -21.03 -4.32 -17.55
CA LEU A 380 -21.75 -3.07 -17.82
C LEU A 380 -20.86 -1.99 -18.45
N ILE A 381 -19.63 -2.35 -18.79
CA ILE A 381 -18.67 -1.47 -19.45
C ILE A 381 -18.68 -1.85 -20.92
N ARG A 382 -19.21 -0.99 -21.79
CA ARG A 382 -19.09 -1.22 -23.23
C ARG A 382 -17.65 -0.95 -23.63
N VAL A 383 -17.03 -1.88 -24.36
CA VAL A 383 -15.66 -1.77 -24.84
C VAL A 383 -15.63 -1.79 -26.36
N THR A 384 -14.77 -0.96 -26.93
CA THR A 384 -14.47 -0.96 -28.36
C THR A 384 -12.98 -1.02 -28.56
N GLU A 385 -12.51 -2.02 -29.31
CA GLU A 385 -11.10 -2.23 -29.65
C GLU A 385 -10.88 -1.90 -31.12
N ASN A 386 -10.00 -0.95 -31.42
CA ASN A 386 -9.69 -0.52 -32.79
C ASN A 386 -10.92 -0.10 -33.62
N ASN A 387 -11.95 0.45 -32.95
CA ASN A 387 -13.27 0.83 -33.49
C ASN A 387 -14.20 -0.36 -33.83
N GLU A 388 -13.90 -1.56 -33.35
CA GLU A 388 -14.78 -2.73 -33.40
C GLU A 388 -15.35 -2.96 -31.98
N ASP A 389 -16.68 -3.09 -31.88
CA ASP A 389 -17.32 -3.43 -30.61
C ASP A 389 -16.87 -4.83 -30.18
N VAL A 390 -16.59 -4.98 -28.88
CA VAL A 390 -16.31 -6.28 -28.25
C VAL A 390 -17.33 -6.53 -27.13
N ASP A 391 -17.20 -7.66 -26.45
CA ASP A 391 -18.07 -8.01 -25.33
C ASP A 391 -18.01 -6.95 -24.21
N TYR A 392 -19.12 -6.77 -23.50
CA TYR A 392 -19.13 -5.91 -22.32
C TYR A 392 -18.21 -6.48 -21.23
N GLU A 393 -17.56 -5.60 -20.48
CA GLU A 393 -16.67 -5.98 -19.38
C GLU A 393 -17.23 -5.52 -18.04
N SER A 394 -16.74 -6.14 -16.96
CA SER A 394 -17.08 -5.77 -15.57
C SER A 394 -15.99 -4.96 -14.87
N GLU A 395 -14.81 -4.86 -15.48
CA GLU A 395 -13.64 -4.18 -14.94
C GLU A 395 -12.97 -3.35 -16.02
N MET A 396 -12.43 -2.19 -15.66
CA MET A 396 -11.51 -1.43 -16.50
C MET A 396 -10.34 -0.90 -15.67
N LYS A 397 -9.21 -0.64 -16.33
CA LYS A 397 -7.98 -0.16 -15.69
C LYS A 397 -7.53 1.18 -16.27
N ILE A 398 -7.13 2.09 -15.38
CA ILE A 398 -6.55 3.39 -15.74
C ILE A 398 -5.10 3.41 -15.26
N ARG A 399 -4.16 3.79 -16.13
CA ARG A 399 -2.75 3.92 -15.76
C ARG A 399 -2.51 5.28 -15.10
N SER A 400 -1.71 5.27 -14.05
CA SER A 400 -1.26 6.47 -13.35
C SER A 400 0.26 6.63 -13.49
N PRO A 401 0.78 7.87 -13.57
CA PRO A 401 2.22 8.11 -13.63
C PRO A 401 2.95 7.69 -12.35
N ASP A 402 2.26 7.73 -11.21
CA ASP A 402 2.82 7.39 -9.90
C ASP A 402 1.72 6.97 -8.90
N VAL A 403 2.14 6.50 -7.72
CA VAL A 403 1.28 6.02 -6.64
C VAL A 403 0.40 7.12 -6.05
N GLU A 404 0.89 8.36 -5.97
CA GLU A 404 0.18 9.46 -5.32
C GLU A 404 -0.94 10.00 -6.20
N THR A 405 -0.68 10.16 -7.49
CA THR A 405 -1.69 10.44 -8.51
C THR A 405 -2.74 9.33 -8.54
N ALA A 406 -2.33 8.06 -8.44
CA ALA A 406 -3.26 6.93 -8.42
C ALA A 406 -4.18 6.95 -7.19
N ARG A 407 -3.61 7.25 -6.02
CA ARG A 407 -4.33 7.37 -4.76
C ARG A 407 -5.38 8.49 -4.82
N GLU A 408 -5.01 9.66 -5.36
CA GLU A 408 -5.94 10.76 -5.56
C GLU A 408 -7.07 10.35 -6.52
N VAL A 409 -6.73 9.86 -7.72
CA VAL A 409 -7.73 9.49 -8.73
C VAL A 409 -8.67 8.40 -8.21
N ALA A 410 -8.17 7.38 -7.51
CA ALA A 410 -8.99 6.33 -6.90
C ALA A 410 -9.95 6.88 -5.83
N ALA A 411 -9.48 7.77 -4.94
CA ALA A 411 -10.33 8.40 -3.94
C ALA A 411 -11.40 9.30 -4.58
N VAL A 412 -11.05 10.04 -5.64
CA VAL A 412 -11.97 10.90 -6.40
C VAL A 412 -13.02 10.07 -7.13
N PHE A 413 -12.65 8.98 -7.81
CA PHE A 413 -13.60 8.08 -8.45
C PHE A 413 -14.58 7.48 -7.45
N SER A 414 -14.10 7.06 -6.27
CA SER A 414 -14.98 6.54 -5.21
C SER A 414 -16.09 7.53 -4.85
N ARG A 415 -15.75 8.82 -4.74
CA ARG A 415 -16.73 9.89 -4.51
C ARG A 415 -17.62 10.16 -5.73
N PHE A 416 -17.03 10.21 -6.91
CA PHE A 416 -17.71 10.45 -8.18
C PHE A 416 -18.81 9.42 -8.43
N ASN A 417 -18.50 8.13 -8.25
CA ASN A 417 -19.41 7.00 -8.42
C ASN A 417 -20.58 7.07 -7.43
N GLN A 418 -20.32 7.42 -6.17
CA GLN A 418 -21.38 7.64 -5.18
C GLN A 418 -22.35 8.75 -5.61
N LEU A 419 -21.84 9.88 -6.07
CA LEU A 419 -22.66 11.00 -6.52
C LEU A 419 -23.43 10.67 -7.80
N ALA A 420 -22.82 9.92 -8.72
CA ALA A 420 -23.48 9.43 -9.92
C ALA A 420 -24.66 8.52 -9.57
N LEU A 421 -24.50 7.60 -8.61
CA LEU A 421 -25.57 6.74 -8.12
C LEU A 421 -26.75 7.55 -7.56
N GLU A 422 -26.50 8.55 -6.72
CA GLU A 422 -27.54 9.43 -6.15
C GLU A 422 -28.28 10.28 -7.21
N LYS A 423 -27.61 10.59 -8.32
CA LYS A 423 -28.23 11.26 -9.48
C LYS A 423 -29.03 10.26 -10.33
N MET A 424 -28.49 9.07 -10.59
CA MET A 424 -29.12 8.04 -11.42
C MET A 424 -30.49 7.61 -10.87
N GLU A 425 -30.60 7.39 -9.56
CA GLU A 425 -31.87 7.02 -8.91
C GLU A 425 -33.00 8.03 -9.21
N LYS A 426 -32.65 9.29 -9.47
CA LYS A 426 -33.62 10.34 -9.83
C LYS A 426 -33.87 10.42 -11.33
N SER A 427 -32.89 10.07 -12.17
CA SER A 427 -32.95 10.24 -13.63
C SER A 427 -33.74 9.13 -14.34
N VAL A 428 -33.84 7.95 -13.72
CA VAL A 428 -34.61 6.81 -14.26
C VAL A 428 -36.04 6.75 -13.73
N ALA A 429 -36.39 7.58 -12.75
CA ALA A 429 -37.71 7.60 -12.15
C ALA A 429 -38.76 8.22 -13.09
N PHE A 430 -39.92 7.59 -13.17
CA PHE A 430 -41.08 8.11 -13.89
C PHE A 430 -42.03 8.85 -12.93
N PRO A 431 -42.59 10.01 -13.31
CA PRO A 431 -43.59 10.72 -12.52
C PRO A 431 -44.86 9.91 -12.25
N ASP A 432 -45.32 9.14 -13.24
CA ASP A 432 -46.48 8.26 -13.14
C ASP A 432 -46.41 7.10 -14.16
N VAL A 433 -47.35 6.16 -14.01
CA VAL A 433 -47.45 4.94 -14.83
C VAL A 433 -47.73 5.26 -16.29
N SER A 434 -48.47 6.34 -16.58
CA SER A 434 -48.79 6.73 -17.96
C SER A 434 -47.54 7.23 -18.69
N GLU A 435 -46.66 7.96 -18.01
CA GLU A 435 -45.37 8.35 -18.58
C GLU A 435 -44.44 7.15 -18.79
N ALA A 436 -44.37 6.22 -17.82
CA ALA A 436 -43.62 4.97 -17.97
C ALA A 436 -44.11 4.15 -19.17
N GLU A 437 -45.42 4.01 -19.33
CA GLU A 437 -46.03 3.30 -20.45
C GLU A 437 -45.77 3.97 -21.80
N ASN A 438 -45.92 5.29 -21.89
CA ASN A 438 -45.60 6.03 -23.12
C ASN A 438 -44.12 5.88 -23.49
N TYR A 439 -43.23 5.87 -22.50
CA TYR A 439 -41.82 5.63 -22.71
C TYR A 439 -41.59 4.23 -23.27
N VAL A 440 -42.09 3.18 -22.62
CA VAL A 440 -41.93 1.79 -23.07
C VAL A 440 -42.42 1.59 -24.50
N LEU A 441 -43.63 2.06 -24.83
CA LEU A 441 -44.23 1.92 -26.16
C LEU A 441 -43.44 2.65 -27.27
N SER A 442 -42.65 3.67 -26.92
CA SER A 442 -41.84 4.44 -27.88
C SER A 442 -40.36 4.06 -27.89
N ALA A 443 -39.85 3.53 -26.78
CA ALA A 443 -38.46 3.13 -26.61
C ALA A 443 -38.18 1.74 -27.19
N VAL A 444 -39.15 0.82 -27.15
CA VAL A 444 -39.05 -0.47 -27.84
C VAL A 444 -39.23 -0.23 -29.35
N ALA A 445 -38.11 -0.06 -30.04
CA ALA A 445 -38.01 0.29 -31.45
C ALA A 445 -36.86 -0.51 -32.11
N ASP A 446 -36.61 -0.28 -33.39
CA ASP A 446 -35.52 -0.95 -34.12
C ASP A 446 -34.16 -0.72 -33.43
N VAL A 447 -33.43 -1.81 -33.19
CA VAL A 447 -32.08 -1.81 -32.63
C VAL A 447 -31.12 -2.45 -33.63
N VAL A 448 -29.92 -1.88 -33.74
CA VAL A 448 -28.82 -2.46 -34.51
C VAL A 448 -27.72 -2.80 -33.52
N VAL A 449 -27.32 -4.07 -33.49
CA VAL A 449 -26.16 -4.53 -32.72
C VAL A 449 -25.18 -5.11 -33.73
N GLU A 450 -23.97 -4.57 -33.76
CA GLU A 450 -22.96 -4.92 -34.76
C GLU A 450 -23.50 -4.84 -36.20
N THR A 451 -23.74 -6.00 -36.83
CA THR A 451 -24.29 -6.12 -38.19
C THR A 451 -25.74 -6.58 -38.24
N ASP A 452 -26.29 -7.01 -37.11
CA ASP A 452 -27.66 -7.52 -37.01
C ASP A 452 -28.64 -6.38 -36.74
N THR A 453 -29.80 -6.48 -37.39
CA THR A 453 -30.89 -5.50 -37.22
C THR A 453 -32.10 -6.22 -36.66
N TYR A 454 -32.57 -5.73 -35.52
CA TYR A 454 -33.75 -6.24 -34.84
C TYR A 454 -34.86 -5.21 -34.93
N GLN A 455 -35.92 -5.52 -35.68
CA GLN A 455 -37.10 -4.67 -35.74
C GLN A 455 -38.03 -5.03 -34.59
N GLN A 456 -38.34 -4.05 -33.75
CA GLN A 456 -39.07 -4.28 -32.51
C GLN A 456 -40.21 -3.29 -32.33
N SER A 457 -41.32 -3.76 -31.78
CA SER A 457 -42.40 -2.89 -31.35
C SER A 457 -43.17 -3.48 -30.19
N LEU A 458 -43.76 -2.60 -29.37
CA LEU A 458 -44.68 -2.99 -28.31
C LEU A 458 -46.04 -2.35 -28.54
N GLU A 459 -47.10 -3.15 -28.43
CA GLU A 459 -48.48 -2.70 -28.64
C GLU A 459 -49.37 -3.11 -27.44
N LYS A 460 -50.36 -2.27 -27.13
CA LYS A 460 -51.39 -2.63 -26.16
C LYS A 460 -52.37 -3.64 -26.75
N GLY A 461 -52.70 -4.66 -25.97
CA GLY A 461 -53.72 -5.64 -26.28
C GLY A 461 -55.14 -5.17 -25.94
N SER A 462 -56.03 -6.14 -25.75
CA SER A 462 -57.45 -5.90 -25.44
C SER A 462 -57.73 -5.32 -24.05
N SER A 463 -56.73 -5.33 -23.15
CA SER A 463 -56.79 -4.77 -21.80
C SER A 463 -55.54 -3.94 -21.51
N GLU A 464 -55.60 -3.01 -20.56
CA GLU A 464 -54.48 -2.12 -20.21
C GLU A 464 -53.22 -2.86 -19.74
N CYS A 465 -53.36 -4.07 -19.17
CA CYS A 465 -52.24 -4.89 -18.69
C CYS A 465 -51.79 -5.97 -19.68
N LEU A 466 -52.47 -6.12 -20.83
CA LEU A 466 -52.11 -7.09 -21.85
C LEU A 466 -51.25 -6.39 -22.89
N LEU A 467 -50.03 -6.87 -23.10
CA LEU A 467 -49.07 -6.31 -24.05
C LEU A 467 -48.72 -7.36 -25.11
N LYS A 468 -48.34 -6.86 -26.29
CA LYS A 468 -47.86 -7.65 -27.42
C LYS A 468 -46.51 -7.09 -27.86
N TYR A 469 -45.46 -7.88 -27.72
CA TYR A 469 -44.12 -7.57 -28.18
C TYR A 469 -43.86 -8.27 -29.51
N ASN A 470 -43.55 -7.50 -30.55
CA ASN A 470 -43.19 -8.02 -31.86
C ASN A 470 -41.68 -7.84 -32.03
N LEU A 471 -40.98 -8.91 -32.40
CA LEU A 471 -39.55 -8.93 -32.69
C LEU A 471 -39.36 -9.58 -34.06
N THR A 472 -38.61 -8.93 -34.95
CA THR A 472 -38.15 -9.51 -36.20
C THR A 472 -36.64 -9.41 -36.25
N ASP A 473 -35.98 -10.56 -36.29
CA ASP A 473 -34.57 -10.64 -36.63
C ASP A 473 -34.44 -10.56 -38.15
N VAL A 474 -33.85 -9.47 -38.64
CA VAL A 474 -33.73 -9.21 -40.08
C VAL A 474 -32.64 -10.09 -40.72
N SER A 475 -31.61 -10.50 -39.99
CA SER A 475 -30.53 -11.31 -40.57
C SER A 475 -30.99 -12.74 -40.82
N ASP A 476 -31.83 -13.28 -39.92
CA ASP A 476 -32.37 -14.64 -40.01
C ASP A 476 -33.80 -14.73 -40.60
N ASP A 477 -34.46 -13.60 -40.93
CA ASP A 477 -35.88 -13.50 -41.35
C ASP A 477 -36.84 -14.27 -40.41
N THR A 478 -36.50 -14.33 -39.11
CA THR A 478 -37.34 -14.93 -38.07
C THR A 478 -38.16 -13.86 -37.37
N ARG A 479 -39.45 -14.17 -37.13
CA ARG A 479 -40.40 -13.25 -36.50
C ARG A 479 -41.01 -13.89 -35.27
N TYR A 480 -40.89 -13.21 -34.15
CA TYR A 480 -41.52 -13.59 -32.89
C TYR A 480 -42.59 -12.58 -32.49
N VAL A 481 -43.67 -13.10 -31.93
CA VAL A 481 -44.69 -12.32 -31.25
C VAL A 481 -44.92 -12.91 -29.88
N TYR A 482 -44.72 -12.11 -28.84
CA TYR A 482 -44.96 -12.47 -27.46
C TYR A 482 -46.18 -11.72 -26.95
N GLU A 483 -47.23 -12.46 -26.56
CA GLU A 483 -48.42 -11.90 -25.91
C GLU A 483 -48.41 -12.28 -24.43
N PHE A 484 -48.36 -11.28 -23.54
CA PHE A 484 -48.20 -11.47 -22.10
C PHE A 484 -49.02 -10.46 -21.29
N ASN A 485 -49.39 -10.84 -20.06
CA ASN A 485 -50.11 -9.97 -19.14
C ASN A 485 -49.19 -9.52 -18.00
N LEU A 486 -49.08 -8.21 -17.79
CA LEU A 486 -48.27 -7.63 -16.71
C LEU A 486 -48.70 -8.11 -15.31
N LYS A 487 -49.94 -8.59 -15.13
CA LYS A 487 -50.37 -9.18 -13.85
C LYS A 487 -49.62 -10.47 -13.51
N ASP A 488 -49.19 -11.20 -14.52
CA ASP A 488 -48.51 -12.48 -14.40
C ASP A 488 -46.99 -12.33 -14.28
N VAL A 489 -46.43 -11.17 -14.65
CA VAL A 489 -44.99 -10.86 -14.54
C VAL A 489 -44.54 -10.73 -13.08
N ASP A 490 -43.35 -11.27 -12.75
CA ASP A 490 -42.71 -11.06 -11.45
C ASP A 490 -41.87 -9.78 -11.48
N VAL A 491 -42.34 -8.74 -10.80
CA VAL A 491 -41.67 -7.44 -10.72
C VAL A 491 -40.21 -7.53 -10.24
N ASN A 492 -39.86 -8.53 -9.42
CA ASN A 492 -38.51 -8.69 -8.89
C ASN A 492 -37.56 -9.40 -9.87
N LYS A 493 -38.12 -10.02 -10.90
CA LYS A 493 -37.38 -10.69 -11.97
C LYS A 493 -37.34 -9.89 -13.27
N ILE A 494 -37.87 -8.67 -13.27
CA ILE A 494 -37.60 -7.68 -14.32
C ILE A 494 -36.21 -7.10 -14.03
N HIS A 495 -35.25 -7.36 -14.90
CA HIS A 495 -33.90 -6.85 -14.77
C HIS A 495 -33.28 -6.65 -16.15
N PHE A 496 -32.21 -5.86 -16.23
CA PHE A 496 -31.40 -5.81 -17.45
C PHE A 496 -30.06 -6.52 -17.24
N GLU A 497 -29.56 -7.10 -18.31
CA GLU A 497 -28.29 -7.82 -18.39
C GLU A 497 -27.64 -7.57 -19.75
N THR A 498 -26.45 -8.11 -19.93
CA THR A 498 -25.71 -8.09 -21.19
C THR A 498 -25.47 -9.52 -21.67
N ASP A 499 -25.45 -9.70 -22.98
CA ASP A 499 -25.03 -10.94 -23.64
C ASP A 499 -24.16 -10.56 -24.85
N GLY A 500 -22.86 -10.79 -24.76
CA GLY A 500 -21.89 -10.25 -25.72
C GLY A 500 -21.97 -8.73 -25.81
N ALA A 501 -22.25 -8.19 -27.01
CA ALA A 501 -22.45 -6.77 -27.28
C ALA A 501 -23.91 -6.28 -27.08
N GLU A 502 -24.82 -7.13 -26.61
CA GLU A 502 -26.25 -6.79 -26.49
C GLU A 502 -26.62 -6.30 -25.09
N ALA A 503 -27.47 -5.27 -25.01
CA ALA A 503 -28.15 -4.87 -23.79
C ALA A 503 -29.59 -5.42 -23.80
N LEU A 504 -29.94 -6.24 -22.81
CA LEU A 504 -31.19 -6.98 -22.78
C LEU A 504 -32.01 -6.61 -21.54
N VAL A 505 -33.33 -6.51 -21.69
CA VAL A 505 -34.28 -6.42 -20.56
C VAL A 505 -35.05 -7.72 -20.49
N THR A 506 -34.78 -8.48 -19.44
CA THR A 506 -35.37 -9.80 -19.20
C THR A 506 -36.64 -9.65 -18.37
N ILE A 507 -37.74 -10.23 -18.86
CA ILE A 507 -39.06 -10.20 -18.23
C ILE A 507 -39.50 -11.64 -17.97
N GLN A 508 -39.58 -12.01 -16.69
CA GLN A 508 -39.98 -13.35 -16.28
C GLN A 508 -41.35 -13.39 -15.58
N ILE A 509 -42.11 -14.45 -15.84
CA ILE A 509 -43.43 -14.72 -15.26
C ILE A 509 -43.31 -15.29 -13.85
N LYS A 510 -44.24 -14.91 -12.97
CA LYS A 510 -44.35 -15.38 -11.59
C LYS A 510 -44.41 -16.90 -11.52
N GLY A 511 -43.50 -17.46 -10.74
CA GLY A 511 -43.44 -18.88 -10.49
C GLY A 511 -43.07 -19.72 -11.70
N GLU A 512 -42.45 -19.12 -12.73
CA GLU A 512 -41.91 -19.85 -13.90
C GLU A 512 -43.01 -20.66 -14.60
N ASN A 513 -44.21 -20.05 -14.70
CA ASN A 513 -45.33 -20.65 -15.42
C ASN A 513 -45.30 -20.17 -16.86
N ASP A 514 -45.44 -21.10 -17.80
CA ASP A 514 -45.51 -20.81 -19.23
C ASP A 514 -46.81 -20.06 -19.59
N LEU A 515 -46.83 -18.74 -19.40
CA LEU A 515 -47.99 -17.87 -19.59
C LEU A 515 -47.80 -16.82 -20.68
N VAL A 516 -46.62 -16.79 -21.32
CA VAL A 516 -46.36 -15.94 -22.49
C VAL A 516 -46.69 -16.76 -23.73
N GLN A 517 -47.71 -16.34 -24.49
CA GLN A 517 -48.02 -16.97 -25.77
C GLN A 517 -47.01 -16.49 -26.81
N VAL A 518 -46.29 -17.44 -27.41
CA VAL A 518 -45.32 -17.17 -28.48
C VAL A 518 -45.92 -17.51 -29.83
N TYR A 519 -45.62 -16.71 -30.84
CA TYR A 519 -45.84 -17.05 -32.24
C TYR A 519 -44.54 -16.88 -33.01
N GLU A 520 -44.05 -17.94 -33.65
CA GLU A 520 -42.89 -17.92 -34.54
C GLU A 520 -43.37 -17.92 -36.00
N ASN A 521 -42.95 -16.93 -36.78
CA ASN A 521 -43.31 -16.78 -38.19
C ASN A 521 -44.83 -16.79 -38.47
N GLY A 522 -45.62 -16.39 -37.47
CA GLY A 522 -47.09 -16.35 -37.51
C GLY A 522 -47.79 -17.66 -37.16
N GLU A 523 -47.04 -18.73 -36.85
CA GLU A 523 -47.56 -19.97 -36.30
C GLU A 523 -47.44 -19.95 -34.77
N ALA A 524 -48.43 -20.49 -34.06
CA ALA A 524 -48.37 -20.56 -32.60
C ALA A 524 -47.29 -21.57 -32.18
N ASP A 525 -46.41 -21.14 -31.28
CA ASP A 525 -45.37 -21.97 -30.68
C ASP A 525 -45.75 -22.31 -29.22
N ASP A 526 -44.89 -23.08 -28.55
CA ASP A 526 -45.03 -23.38 -27.12
C ASP A 526 -45.02 -22.07 -26.29
N PHE A 527 -45.75 -22.08 -25.18
CA PHE A 527 -45.71 -20.97 -24.25
C PHE A 527 -44.34 -20.93 -23.57
N THR A 528 -43.89 -19.73 -23.19
CA THR A 528 -42.67 -19.53 -22.39
C THR A 528 -43.01 -18.80 -21.09
N ASP A 529 -42.12 -18.88 -20.11
CA ASP A 529 -42.17 -18.14 -18.86
C ASP A 529 -41.25 -16.91 -18.85
N GLU A 530 -40.44 -16.72 -19.89
CA GLU A 530 -39.46 -15.64 -20.02
C GLU A 530 -39.31 -15.19 -21.46
N PHE A 531 -39.02 -13.90 -21.65
CA PHE A 531 -38.57 -13.34 -22.92
C PHE A 531 -37.69 -12.10 -22.65
N GLN A 532 -36.91 -11.73 -23.67
CA GLN A 532 -35.99 -10.61 -23.60
C GLN A 532 -36.38 -9.51 -24.61
N ILE A 533 -36.18 -8.26 -24.23
CA ILE A 533 -36.32 -7.09 -25.10
C ILE A 533 -34.93 -6.50 -25.31
N LYS A 534 -34.48 -6.36 -26.56
CA LYS A 534 -33.19 -5.72 -26.83
C LYS A 534 -33.31 -4.20 -26.72
N ALA A 535 -32.37 -3.59 -26.01
CA ALA A 535 -32.23 -2.15 -25.89
C ALA A 535 -31.06 -1.67 -26.75
N LYS A 536 -31.13 -0.41 -27.16
CA LYS A 536 -30.08 0.29 -27.91
C LYS A 536 -28.78 0.42 -27.10
N ASP A 537 -28.92 0.65 -25.80
CA ASP A 537 -27.82 0.84 -24.87
C ASP A 537 -28.28 0.52 -23.43
N LEU A 538 -27.32 0.43 -22.50
CA LEU A 538 -27.59 0.14 -21.09
C LEU A 538 -28.51 1.18 -20.43
N GLU A 539 -28.44 2.44 -20.86
CA GLU A 539 -29.25 3.51 -20.29
C GLU A 539 -30.72 3.38 -20.68
N GLN A 540 -30.99 2.99 -21.93
CA GLN A 540 -32.33 2.61 -22.36
C GLN A 540 -32.80 1.33 -21.64
N ALA A 541 -31.94 0.31 -21.52
CA ALA A 541 -32.29 -0.94 -20.83
C ALA A 541 -32.71 -0.68 -19.38
N ARG A 542 -31.96 0.15 -18.65
CA ARG A 542 -32.24 0.55 -17.26
C ARG A 542 -33.55 1.32 -17.13
N LYS A 543 -33.84 2.23 -18.06
CA LYS A 543 -35.12 2.97 -18.08
C LYS A 543 -36.29 2.08 -18.43
N LEU A 544 -36.12 1.15 -19.37
CA LEU A 544 -37.12 0.13 -19.70
C LEU A 544 -37.42 -0.76 -18.50
N GLU A 545 -36.39 -1.28 -17.80
CA GLU A 545 -36.55 -2.06 -16.57
C GLU A 545 -37.38 -1.30 -15.54
N THR A 546 -37.02 -0.04 -15.25
CA THR A 546 -37.73 0.81 -14.28
C THR A 546 -39.19 1.05 -14.70
N ALA A 547 -39.43 1.32 -15.98
CA ALA A 547 -40.77 1.55 -16.51
C ALA A 547 -41.64 0.29 -16.43
N PHE A 548 -41.11 -0.87 -16.85
CA PHE A 548 -41.81 -2.15 -16.77
C PHE A 548 -42.15 -2.54 -15.33
N LYS A 549 -41.24 -2.30 -14.37
CA LYS A 549 -41.53 -2.51 -12.94
C LYS A 549 -42.73 -1.68 -12.49
N MET A 550 -42.72 -0.38 -12.80
CA MET A 550 -43.80 0.54 -12.43
C MET A 550 -45.15 0.15 -13.07
N MET A 551 -45.16 -0.23 -14.35
CA MET A 551 -46.36 -0.70 -15.05
C MET A 551 -46.88 -2.01 -14.44
N THR A 552 -45.98 -2.94 -14.14
CA THR A 552 -46.29 -4.23 -13.53
C THR A 552 -46.95 -4.06 -12.15
N GLU A 553 -46.38 -3.22 -11.28
CA GLU A 553 -46.95 -2.90 -9.97
C GLU A 553 -48.36 -2.30 -10.07
N SER A 554 -48.55 -1.33 -10.96
CA SER A 554 -49.86 -0.70 -11.17
C SER A 554 -50.94 -1.69 -11.65
N CYS A 555 -50.55 -2.66 -12.47
CA CYS A 555 -51.43 -3.74 -12.92
C CYS A 555 -51.78 -4.74 -11.82
N MET A 556 -50.98 -4.86 -10.74
CA MET A 556 -51.31 -5.71 -9.59
C MET A 556 -52.33 -5.06 -8.63
N GLU A 557 -52.36 -3.73 -8.56
CA GLU A 557 -53.24 -2.98 -7.66
C GLU A 557 -54.68 -2.82 -8.18
N ASN A 558 -54.85 -2.88 -9.51
CA ASN A 558 -56.13 -2.77 -10.22
C ASN A 558 -56.69 -4.14 -10.61
#